data_AF-A0A1M6BHJ8-F1
#
_entry.id   AF-A0A1M6BHJ8-F1
#
_cell.length_a   1.000
_cell.length_b   1.000
_cell.length_c   1.000
_cell.angle_alpha   90.00
_cell.angle_beta   90.00
_cell.angle_gamma   90.00
#
_symmetry.space_group_name_H-M   'P 1'
#
loop_
_entity.id
_entity.type
_entity.pdbx_description
1 polymer ?
#
loop_
_entity_poly.entity_id
_entity_poly.type
_entity_poly.pdbx_seq_one_letter_code
_entity_poly.pdbx_strand_id
1 'polypeptide(L)'
;MRQLTARNVRSMGNNDEDRVPIIEARLLRTDDLIDLRLEATGCTLEPIDGGSELVCGPDSALVLHFPPQHIGEQVWQTMPAPPAPPPTPSQHVAAGPTRIVYQLAEGTRIPFTLDGVLAALPDLPLRVSKLATAAGEALDGAGPEPPADDETAIEAPYHLVVSPGPQGAFSHAVAPVGPPGRAELWRTRLTVRRDDGTLDDADAGRRIVRALWNRDQDQAPADFIPGSDDDQPLKPFDRYAIVAQTHGGIPENADTPLLVANLALSSLGAWFDWRQTWEFGQSIADYRHQAFMGRDGYVRVVYRLFSSSASITRMPLGPRR
;
A
#
# COMPACT_ATOMS: atom_id res chain seq x y z
N MET A 1 20.11 -23.06 -8.86
CA MET A 1 19.04 -22.05 -8.99
C MET A 1 18.33 -22.25 -10.31
N ARG A 2 16.99 -22.13 -10.34
CA ARG A 2 16.23 -22.12 -11.60
C ARG A 2 16.25 -20.71 -12.19
N GLN A 3 16.58 -20.62 -13.47
CA GLN A 3 16.50 -19.38 -14.24
C GLN A 3 15.05 -18.93 -14.40
N LEU A 4 14.82 -17.62 -14.36
CA LEU A 4 13.51 -17.05 -14.68
C LEU A 4 13.26 -17.13 -16.18
N THR A 5 12.02 -17.39 -16.57
CA THR A 5 11.61 -17.35 -17.97
C THR A 5 11.13 -15.94 -18.30
N ALA A 6 11.92 -15.20 -19.07
CA ALA A 6 11.53 -13.89 -19.54
C ALA A 6 10.44 -13.97 -20.61
N ARG A 7 9.50 -13.04 -20.57
CA ARG A 7 8.69 -12.64 -21.70
C ARG A 7 9.10 -11.22 -22.06
N ASN A 8 9.55 -11.03 -23.30
CA ASN A 8 9.75 -9.69 -23.83
C ASN A 8 8.38 -9.15 -24.23
N VAL A 9 7.83 -8.27 -23.40
CA VAL A 9 6.61 -7.55 -23.75
C VAL A 9 7.00 -6.28 -24.47
N ARG A 10 6.56 -6.22 -25.72
CA ARG A 10 6.73 -5.10 -26.61
C ARG A 10 5.78 -3.99 -26.15
N SER A 11 6.30 -2.90 -25.57
CA SER A 11 5.51 -1.69 -25.30
C SER A 11 4.76 -1.23 -26.56
N MET A 12 3.48 -0.88 -26.40
CA MET A 12 2.60 -0.35 -27.46
C MET A 12 2.87 1.15 -27.62
N GLY A 13 3.96 1.50 -28.31
CA GLY A 13 4.26 2.85 -28.77
C GLY A 13 3.95 3.00 -30.26
N ASN A 14 3.47 4.17 -30.68
CA ASN A 14 3.12 4.46 -32.09
C ASN A 14 4.35 4.54 -33.02
N ASN A 15 5.58 4.55 -32.48
CA ASN A 15 6.84 4.57 -33.24
C ASN A 15 7.87 3.60 -32.61
N ASP A 16 8.67 2.92 -33.45
CA ASP A 16 9.65 1.90 -33.01
C ASP A 16 10.90 2.48 -32.30
N GLU A 17 11.17 3.79 -32.42
CA GLU A 17 12.39 4.44 -31.92
C GLU A 17 12.32 4.86 -30.43
N ASP A 18 11.13 4.97 -29.82
CA ASP A 18 10.94 5.36 -28.41
C ASP A 18 10.67 4.15 -27.47
N ARG A 19 10.90 2.92 -27.94
CA ARG A 19 10.55 1.71 -27.19
C ARG A 19 11.59 1.38 -26.13
N VAL A 20 11.29 1.73 -24.89
CA VAL A 20 12.04 1.22 -23.73
C VAL A 20 11.84 -0.30 -23.65
N PRO A 21 12.91 -1.11 -23.60
CA PRO A 21 12.78 -2.55 -23.42
C PRO A 21 12.16 -2.85 -22.05
N ILE A 22 11.12 -3.69 -22.05
CA ILE A 22 10.46 -4.19 -20.84
C ILE A 22 10.67 -5.70 -20.77
N ILE A 23 11.34 -6.14 -19.71
CA ILE A 23 11.53 -7.55 -19.39
C ILE A 23 10.50 -7.93 -18.34
N GLU A 24 9.66 -8.92 -18.65
CA GLU A 24 8.70 -9.46 -17.69
C GLU A 24 9.05 -10.89 -17.29
N ALA A 25 8.79 -11.23 -16.03
CA ALA A 25 8.86 -12.61 -15.55
C ALA A 25 7.80 -12.88 -14.47
N ARG A 26 7.48 -14.16 -14.28
CA ARG A 26 6.72 -14.61 -13.11
C ARG A 26 7.68 -15.22 -12.11
N LEU A 27 7.67 -14.70 -10.88
CA LEU A 27 8.38 -15.26 -9.75
C LEU A 27 7.47 -16.31 -9.11
N LEU A 28 7.84 -17.59 -9.22
CA LEU A 28 7.04 -18.70 -8.71
C LEU A 28 7.89 -19.62 -7.83
N ARG A 29 7.45 -19.81 -6.57
CA ARG A 29 7.99 -20.85 -5.67
C ARG A 29 6.87 -21.45 -4.84
N THR A 30 6.67 -22.75 -4.99
CA THR A 30 5.56 -23.47 -4.37
C THR A 30 5.79 -23.77 -2.89
N ASP A 31 7.05 -23.85 -2.45
CA ASP A 31 7.39 -24.26 -1.09
C ASP A 31 6.82 -23.30 -0.04
N ASP A 32 6.89 -21.99 -0.33
CA ASP A 32 6.47 -20.88 0.54
C ASP A 32 5.45 -19.93 -0.13
N LEU A 33 4.83 -20.36 -1.23
CA LEU A 33 3.78 -19.65 -1.98
C LEU A 33 4.16 -18.26 -2.48
N ILE A 34 5.29 -18.16 -3.17
CA ILE A 34 5.61 -16.99 -4.00
C ILE A 34 4.92 -17.16 -5.36
N ASP A 35 4.08 -16.18 -5.70
CA ASP A 35 3.49 -15.96 -7.01
C ASP A 35 3.37 -14.46 -7.26
N LEU A 36 4.37 -13.88 -7.92
CA LEU A 36 4.49 -12.46 -8.20
C LEU A 36 4.82 -12.24 -9.68
N ARG A 37 4.44 -11.07 -10.21
CA ARG A 37 4.94 -10.61 -11.53
C ARG A 37 6.06 -9.61 -11.33
N LEU A 38 7.15 -9.82 -12.03
CA LEU A 38 8.29 -8.94 -12.14
C LEU A 38 8.23 -8.21 -13.48
N GLU A 39 8.47 -6.91 -13.46
CA GLU A 39 8.70 -6.09 -14.64
C GLU A 39 10.00 -5.30 -14.44
N ALA A 40 10.90 -5.30 -15.42
CA ALA A 40 12.12 -4.51 -15.40
C ALA A 40 12.15 -3.60 -16.63
N THR A 41 12.23 -2.30 -16.40
CA THR A 41 12.31 -1.27 -17.43
C THR A 41 13.72 -0.69 -17.48
N GLY A 42 14.21 -0.38 -18.69
CA GLY A 42 15.57 0.16 -18.87
C GLY A 42 16.71 -0.86 -18.70
N CYS A 43 16.38 -2.13 -18.45
CA CYS A 43 17.36 -3.21 -18.35
C CYS A 43 17.35 -4.12 -19.59
N THR A 44 18.48 -4.79 -19.82
CA THR A 44 18.65 -5.86 -20.80
C THR A 44 18.98 -7.17 -20.07
N LEU A 45 18.80 -8.31 -20.76
CA LEU A 45 19.29 -9.60 -20.28
C LEU A 45 20.61 -9.92 -20.96
N GLU A 46 21.66 -10.09 -20.17
CA GLU A 46 22.96 -10.53 -20.65
C GLU A 46 23.20 -11.99 -20.25
N PRO A 47 23.67 -12.84 -21.17
CA PRO A 47 24.01 -14.22 -20.85
C PRO A 47 25.29 -14.26 -19.99
N ILE A 48 25.26 -15.09 -18.95
CA ILE A 48 26.40 -15.43 -18.09
C ILE A 48 26.56 -16.95 -18.05
N ASP A 49 27.70 -17.44 -17.55
CA ASP A 49 27.86 -18.88 -17.35
C ASP A 49 26.79 -19.40 -16.37
N GLY A 50 26.01 -20.40 -16.81
CA GLY A 50 24.89 -20.93 -16.04
C GLY A 50 23.59 -20.11 -16.05
N GLY A 51 23.47 -19.06 -16.89
CA GLY A 51 22.18 -18.41 -17.15
C GLY A 51 22.23 -16.97 -17.66
N SER A 52 21.48 -16.07 -17.01
CA SER A 52 21.40 -14.67 -17.42
C SER A 52 21.35 -13.74 -16.21
N GLU A 53 21.74 -12.49 -16.43
CA GLU A 53 21.60 -11.41 -15.47
C GLU A 53 20.89 -10.22 -16.12
N LEU A 54 20.14 -9.47 -15.31
CA LEU A 54 19.66 -8.15 -15.67
C LEU A 54 20.84 -7.18 -15.62
N VAL A 55 21.02 -6.39 -16.68
CA VAL A 55 22.00 -5.32 -16.74
C VAL A 55 21.26 -4.03 -17.05
N CYS A 56 21.36 -3.06 -16.16
CA CYS A 56 20.46 -1.91 -16.18
C CYS A 56 21.16 -0.64 -16.68
N GLY A 57 20.50 0.07 -17.57
CA GLY A 57 20.91 1.39 -18.07
C GLY A 57 20.45 2.52 -17.13
N PRO A 58 20.56 3.79 -17.57
CA PRO A 58 20.04 4.92 -16.83
C PRO A 58 18.51 4.84 -16.65
N ASP A 59 18.01 5.46 -15.58
CA ASP A 59 16.59 5.58 -15.22
C ASP A 59 15.79 4.26 -15.09
N SER A 60 16.50 3.15 -14.94
CA SER A 60 15.92 1.80 -14.83
C SER A 60 15.08 1.60 -13.56
N ALA A 61 14.07 0.74 -13.65
CA ALA A 61 13.24 0.36 -12.52
C ALA A 61 12.93 -1.14 -12.50
N LEU A 62 12.74 -1.68 -11.29
CA LEU A 62 12.21 -3.02 -11.06
C LEU A 62 10.85 -2.91 -10.37
N VAL A 63 9.81 -3.43 -10.98
CA VAL A 63 8.45 -3.43 -10.43
C VAL A 63 8.09 -4.86 -10.00
N LEU A 64 7.70 -4.99 -8.75
CA LEU A 64 7.06 -6.20 -8.22
C LEU A 64 5.56 -5.97 -8.07
N HIS A 65 4.79 -6.70 -8.88
CA HIS A 65 3.35 -6.72 -8.80
C HIS A 65 2.88 -7.87 -7.91
N PHE A 66 1.98 -7.54 -7.00
CA PHE A 66 1.34 -8.48 -6.10
C PHE A 66 -0.10 -8.75 -6.56
N PRO A 67 -0.64 -9.95 -6.28
CA PRO A 67 -2.09 -10.17 -6.23
C PRO A 67 -2.77 -9.16 -5.27
N PRO A 68 -4.11 -9.04 -5.30
CA PRO A 68 -4.84 -8.17 -4.39
C PRO A 68 -4.37 -8.29 -2.94
N GLN A 69 -4.05 -7.16 -2.32
CA GLN A 69 -3.49 -7.13 -0.97
C GLN A 69 -4.55 -6.97 0.12
N HIS A 70 -5.79 -6.70 -0.25
CA HIS A 70 -6.91 -6.55 0.68
C HIS A 70 -8.23 -6.98 0.03
N ILE A 71 -9.23 -7.28 0.85
CA ILE A 71 -10.60 -7.59 0.42
C ILE A 71 -11.55 -6.65 1.19
N GLY A 72 -12.32 -5.85 0.47
CA GLY A 72 -13.45 -5.14 1.04
C GLY A 72 -14.56 -6.13 1.36
N GLU A 73 -14.99 -6.23 2.61
CA GLU A 73 -16.01 -7.18 3.05
C GLU A 73 -17.26 -6.47 3.57
N GLN A 74 -18.42 -7.06 3.28
CA GLN A 74 -19.69 -6.62 3.86
C GLN A 74 -19.73 -6.89 5.36
N VAL A 75 -20.02 -5.86 6.15
CA VAL A 75 -20.22 -5.98 7.60
C VAL A 75 -21.70 -6.07 7.98
N TRP A 76 -21.96 -6.71 9.11
CA TRP A 76 -23.29 -6.83 9.70
C TRP A 76 -23.31 -6.15 11.06
N GLN A 77 -24.33 -5.33 11.30
CA GLN A 77 -24.55 -4.68 12.58
C GLN A 77 -24.91 -5.72 13.63
N THR A 78 -24.28 -5.63 14.80
CA THR A 78 -24.52 -6.57 15.92
C THR A 78 -25.54 -6.05 16.93
N MET A 79 -26.08 -4.85 16.70
CA MET A 79 -27.08 -4.20 17.55
C MET A 79 -28.43 -4.09 16.83
N PRO A 80 -29.55 -4.23 17.56
CA PRO A 80 -29.64 -4.56 18.99
C PRO A 80 -29.25 -6.02 19.29
N ALA A 81 -28.78 -6.28 20.51
CA ALA A 81 -28.41 -7.62 20.96
C ALA A 81 -29.65 -8.44 21.41
N PRO A 82 -29.71 -9.76 21.13
CA PRO A 82 -28.72 -10.55 20.40
C PRO A 82 -28.72 -10.21 18.90
N PRO A 83 -27.56 -10.25 18.24
CA PRO A 83 -27.46 -9.94 16.82
C PRO A 83 -28.32 -10.92 16.01
N ALA A 84 -29.14 -10.39 15.11
CA ALA A 84 -29.85 -11.23 14.14
C ALA A 84 -28.81 -11.95 13.25
N PRO A 85 -29.02 -13.23 12.91
CA PRO A 85 -28.15 -13.89 11.95
C PRO A 85 -28.23 -13.14 10.60
N PRO A 86 -27.10 -13.01 9.89
CA PRO A 86 -27.10 -12.35 8.59
C PRO A 86 -28.01 -13.14 7.62
N PRO A 87 -28.90 -12.48 6.87
CA PRO A 87 -29.84 -13.13 5.96
C PRO A 87 -29.15 -13.78 4.76
N THR A 88 -27.93 -13.34 4.42
CA THR A 88 -27.12 -13.85 3.31
C THR A 88 -25.65 -13.95 3.74
N PRO A 89 -24.83 -14.77 3.06
CA PRO A 89 -23.38 -14.68 3.17
C PRO A 89 -22.91 -13.25 2.91
N SER A 90 -21.89 -12.79 3.64
CA SER A 90 -21.27 -11.49 3.36
C SER A 90 -20.71 -11.44 1.95
N GLN A 91 -21.03 -10.36 1.25
CA GLN A 91 -20.39 -10.02 -0.02
C GLN A 91 -18.96 -9.54 0.20
N HIS A 92 -18.15 -9.62 -0.85
CA HIS A 92 -16.76 -9.19 -0.82
C HIS A 92 -16.29 -8.73 -2.19
N VAL A 93 -15.26 -7.88 -2.20
CA VAL A 93 -14.61 -7.36 -3.41
C VAL A 93 -13.11 -7.30 -3.20
N ALA A 94 -12.33 -7.74 -4.19
CA ALA A 94 -10.88 -7.64 -4.10
C ALA A 94 -10.43 -6.18 -4.26
N ALA A 95 -9.42 -5.76 -3.48
CA ALA A 95 -8.66 -4.56 -3.76
C ALA A 95 -7.98 -4.65 -5.13
N GLY A 96 -7.70 -3.48 -5.70
CA GLY A 96 -7.00 -3.37 -6.97
C GLY A 96 -5.49 -3.61 -6.88
N PRO A 97 -4.75 -3.10 -7.88
CA PRO A 97 -3.33 -3.40 -8.05
C PRO A 97 -2.48 -2.95 -6.87
N THR A 98 -1.52 -3.79 -6.48
CA THR A 98 -0.42 -3.41 -5.60
C THR A 98 0.91 -3.64 -6.30
N ARG A 99 1.79 -2.64 -6.22
CA ARG A 99 3.15 -2.70 -6.74
C ARG A 99 4.15 -2.08 -5.78
N ILE A 100 5.32 -2.70 -5.67
CA ILE A 100 6.52 -2.07 -5.11
C ILE A 100 7.46 -1.78 -6.28
N VAL A 101 7.91 -0.53 -6.38
CA VAL A 101 8.85 -0.12 -7.43
C VAL A 101 10.18 0.23 -6.82
N TYR A 102 11.24 -0.39 -7.35
CA TYR A 102 12.62 -0.14 -6.95
C TYR A 102 13.34 0.63 -8.05
N GLN A 103 14.12 1.64 -7.66
CA GLN A 103 15.02 2.33 -8.57
C GLN A 103 16.32 1.55 -8.72
N LEU A 104 16.77 1.39 -9.96
CA LEU A 104 18.00 0.69 -10.31
C LEU A 104 19.02 1.70 -10.82
N ALA A 105 20.21 1.73 -10.24
CA ALA A 105 21.30 2.57 -10.72
C ALA A 105 21.85 2.02 -12.05
N GLU A 106 22.38 2.89 -12.90
CA GLU A 106 23.08 2.48 -14.12
C GLU A 106 24.24 1.52 -13.78
N GLY A 107 24.37 0.45 -14.55
CA GLY A 107 25.36 -0.60 -14.34
C GLY A 107 24.99 -1.60 -13.25
N THR A 108 23.82 -1.48 -12.61
CA THR A 108 23.30 -2.51 -11.69
C THR A 108 23.18 -3.85 -12.43
N ARG A 109 23.73 -4.92 -11.82
CA ARG A 109 23.66 -6.28 -12.34
C ARG A 109 22.97 -7.18 -11.33
N ILE A 110 21.91 -7.88 -11.75
CA ILE A 110 21.13 -8.77 -10.87
C ILE A 110 21.00 -10.14 -11.54
N PRO A 111 21.46 -11.24 -10.92
CA PRO A 111 21.23 -12.58 -11.48
C PRO A 111 19.74 -12.81 -11.72
N PHE A 112 19.36 -13.18 -12.95
CA PHE A 112 17.97 -13.31 -13.38
C PHE A 112 17.35 -14.64 -12.95
N THR A 113 17.40 -14.87 -11.65
CA THR A 113 16.86 -16.02 -10.93
C THR A 113 15.95 -15.50 -9.83
N LEU A 114 15.02 -16.33 -9.35
CA LEU A 114 14.17 -15.95 -8.23
C LEU A 114 15.01 -15.48 -7.04
N ASP A 115 15.97 -16.30 -6.61
CA ASP A 115 16.78 -16.03 -5.43
C ASP A 115 17.69 -14.81 -5.63
N GLY A 116 18.23 -14.61 -6.84
CA GLY A 116 19.05 -13.43 -7.17
C GLY A 116 18.25 -12.13 -7.15
N VAL A 117 17.01 -12.15 -7.66
CA VAL A 117 16.09 -11.02 -7.55
C VAL A 117 15.76 -10.76 -6.08
N LEU A 118 15.27 -11.78 -5.34
CA LEU A 118 14.92 -11.63 -3.92
C LEU A 118 16.10 -11.13 -3.08
N ALA A 119 17.31 -11.59 -3.35
CA ALA A 119 18.51 -11.15 -2.64
C ALA A 119 18.85 -9.67 -2.89
N ALA A 120 18.53 -9.12 -4.06
CA ALA A 120 18.86 -7.74 -4.42
C ALA A 120 17.88 -6.71 -3.84
N LEU A 121 16.59 -7.05 -3.73
CA LEU A 121 15.53 -6.09 -3.36
C LEU A 121 15.78 -5.31 -2.06
N PRO A 122 16.28 -5.92 -0.96
CA PRO A 122 16.48 -5.20 0.29
C PRO A 122 17.55 -4.10 0.22
N ASP A 123 18.38 -4.07 -0.82
CA ASP A 123 19.45 -3.08 -1.01
C ASP A 123 19.03 -1.95 -1.97
N LEU A 124 17.95 -2.13 -2.72
CA LEU A 124 17.50 -1.15 -3.70
C LEU A 124 16.62 -0.06 -3.05
N PRO A 125 16.78 1.22 -3.44
CA PRO A 125 15.88 2.29 -3.02
C PRO A 125 14.50 2.14 -3.67
N LEU A 126 13.44 2.52 -2.96
CA LEU A 126 12.09 2.56 -3.51
C LEU A 126 11.91 3.81 -4.38
N ARG A 127 11.24 3.66 -5.51
CA ARG A 127 10.65 4.78 -6.25
C ARG A 127 9.26 5.03 -5.65
N VAL A 128 9.09 6.16 -4.97
CA VAL A 128 7.85 6.55 -4.28
C VAL A 128 7.34 7.87 -4.84
N SER A 129 6.03 8.12 -4.69
CA SER A 129 5.45 9.41 -5.05
C SER A 129 6.07 10.56 -4.26
N LYS A 130 6.16 11.74 -4.88
CA LYS A 130 6.54 12.99 -4.17
C LYS A 130 5.63 13.30 -2.97
N LEU A 131 4.39 12.79 -2.96
CA LEU A 131 3.45 12.94 -1.85
C LEU A 131 3.71 11.95 -0.70
N ALA A 132 4.56 10.95 -0.90
CA ALA A 132 5.02 10.02 0.13
C ALA A 132 6.23 10.58 0.89
N THR A 133 6.13 11.83 1.38
CA THR A 133 7.23 12.51 2.09
C THR A 133 7.62 11.80 3.39
N ALA A 134 8.83 12.07 3.90
CA ALA A 134 9.24 11.56 5.21
C ALA A 134 8.36 12.13 6.33
N ALA A 135 8.39 11.49 7.51
CA ALA A 135 7.79 12.07 8.71
C ALA A 135 8.50 13.38 9.09
N GLY A 136 7.74 14.43 9.36
CA GLY A 136 8.26 15.79 9.60
C GLY A 136 8.48 16.61 8.34
N GLU A 137 8.22 16.05 7.16
CA GLU A 137 8.39 16.73 5.87
C GLU A 137 7.07 16.78 5.08
N ALA A 138 6.87 17.86 4.34
CA ALA A 138 5.76 18.03 3.42
C ALA A 138 6.13 18.98 2.27
N LEU A 139 5.39 18.88 1.17
CA LEU A 139 5.38 19.87 0.11
C LEU A 139 4.41 21.01 0.45
N ASP A 140 4.50 22.10 -0.31
CA ASP A 140 3.60 23.24 -0.20
C ASP A 140 2.63 23.27 -1.40
N GLY A 141 1.33 23.11 -1.12
CA GLY A 141 0.26 23.31 -2.10
C GLY A 141 0.00 22.18 -3.11
N ALA A 142 0.43 20.95 -2.84
CA ALA A 142 0.10 19.78 -3.67
C ALA A 142 -1.13 19.03 -3.11
N GLY A 143 -2.23 18.98 -3.86
CA GLY A 143 -3.38 18.15 -3.51
C GLY A 143 -3.07 16.64 -3.59
N PRO A 144 -3.93 15.77 -3.05
CA PRO A 144 -3.83 14.34 -3.27
C PRO A 144 -3.86 13.99 -4.77
N GLU A 145 -3.00 13.08 -5.19
CA GLU A 145 -2.94 12.57 -6.57
C GLU A 145 -2.61 11.06 -6.55
N PRO A 146 -3.09 10.28 -7.54
CA PRO A 146 -2.72 8.87 -7.63
C PRO A 146 -1.23 8.73 -7.94
N PRO A 147 -0.53 7.72 -7.36
CA PRO A 147 0.85 7.44 -7.73
C PRO A 147 0.99 7.08 -9.21
N ALA A 148 2.02 7.60 -9.87
CA ALA A 148 2.31 7.27 -11.27
C ALA A 148 2.64 5.77 -11.42
N ASP A 149 2.47 5.21 -12.62
CA ASP A 149 2.61 3.75 -12.86
C ASP A 149 3.99 3.18 -12.47
N ASP A 150 5.03 4.01 -12.47
CA ASP A 150 6.38 3.67 -12.04
C ASP A 150 6.68 4.03 -10.56
N GLU A 151 5.70 4.45 -9.78
CA GLU A 151 5.83 4.71 -8.34
C GLU A 151 5.22 3.58 -7.51
N THR A 152 5.75 3.35 -6.31
CA THR A 152 5.22 2.37 -5.35
C THR A 152 3.80 2.75 -4.92
N ALA A 153 2.87 1.79 -5.06
CA ALA A 153 1.46 1.95 -4.71
C ALA A 153 0.92 0.64 -4.12
N ILE A 154 0.47 0.69 -2.86
CA ILE A 154 -0.07 -0.45 -2.14
C ILE A 154 -1.53 -0.16 -1.84
N GLU A 155 -2.44 -0.92 -2.45
CA GLU A 155 -3.86 -0.83 -2.12
C GLU A 155 -4.18 -1.76 -0.95
N ALA A 156 -4.10 -1.20 0.25
CA ALA A 156 -4.46 -1.86 1.49
C ALA A 156 -4.82 -0.76 2.52
N PRO A 157 -6.05 -0.72 3.06
CA PRO A 157 -7.22 -1.54 2.70
C PRO A 157 -7.85 -1.18 1.35
N TYR A 158 -8.93 -1.88 0.99
CA TYR A 158 -9.76 -1.66 -0.19
C TYR A 158 -10.01 -0.16 -0.46
N HIS A 159 -9.66 0.25 -1.68
CA HIS A 159 -9.74 1.62 -2.19
C HIS A 159 -8.86 2.67 -1.49
N LEU A 160 -8.03 2.31 -0.50
CA LEU A 160 -7.03 3.20 0.06
C LEU A 160 -5.64 2.84 -0.47
N VAL A 161 -5.07 3.72 -1.30
CA VAL A 161 -3.71 3.55 -1.82
C VAL A 161 -2.73 4.25 -0.90
N VAL A 162 -1.80 3.48 -0.35
CA VAL A 162 -0.72 3.96 0.50
C VAL A 162 0.64 3.74 -0.15
N SER A 163 1.63 4.52 0.27
CA SER A 163 3.04 4.30 -0.10
C SER A 163 3.94 4.55 1.10
N PRO A 164 5.02 3.76 1.30
CA PRO A 164 6.04 4.05 2.29
C PRO A 164 6.70 5.41 2.05
N GLY A 165 7.28 6.00 3.11
CA GLY A 165 8.15 7.17 2.96
C GLY A 165 9.45 6.86 2.20
N PRO A 166 10.29 7.87 1.91
CA PRO A 166 11.50 7.70 1.08
C PRO A 166 12.56 6.81 1.74
N GLN A 167 12.56 6.70 3.07
CA GLN A 167 13.42 5.79 3.83
C GLN A 167 12.84 4.37 3.95
N GLY A 168 11.67 4.09 3.38
CA GLY A 168 11.07 2.75 3.39
C GLY A 168 11.91 1.75 2.61
N ALA A 169 12.03 0.54 3.14
CA ALA A 169 12.61 -0.60 2.44
C ALA A 169 11.86 -1.88 2.78
N PHE A 170 12.10 -2.95 2.03
CA PHE A 170 11.40 -4.22 2.20
C PHE A 170 12.40 -5.36 2.40
N SER A 171 12.22 -6.15 3.47
CA SER A 171 13.10 -7.27 3.83
C SER A 171 12.33 -8.59 3.90
N HIS A 172 12.99 -9.69 3.52
CA HIS A 172 12.42 -11.03 3.45
C HIS A 172 13.50 -12.11 3.45
N ALA A 173 13.07 -13.35 3.67
CA ALA A 173 13.92 -14.51 3.46
C ALA A 173 14.06 -14.81 1.96
N VAL A 174 15.30 -15.06 1.52
CA VAL A 174 15.57 -15.52 0.14
C VAL A 174 15.14 -16.97 -0.03
N ALA A 175 15.47 -17.85 0.91
CA ALA A 175 15.05 -19.25 0.91
C ALA A 175 13.80 -19.49 1.76
N PRO A 176 13.01 -20.55 1.49
CA PRO A 176 11.90 -20.94 2.35
C PRO A 176 12.34 -21.15 3.80
N VAL A 177 11.56 -20.62 4.76
CA VAL A 177 11.84 -20.73 6.19
C VAL A 177 10.85 -21.71 6.80
N GLY A 178 11.35 -22.73 7.50
CA GLY A 178 10.52 -23.71 8.21
C GLY A 178 11.18 -25.09 8.32
N PRO A 179 10.55 -26.04 9.03
CA PRO A 179 11.05 -27.41 9.13
C PRO A 179 10.91 -28.18 7.80
N PRO A 180 11.62 -29.31 7.62
CA PRO A 180 11.48 -30.14 6.43
C PRO A 180 10.01 -30.52 6.13
N GLY A 181 9.57 -30.30 4.89
CA GLY A 181 8.20 -30.57 4.44
C GLY A 181 7.16 -29.52 4.83
N ARG A 182 7.56 -28.39 5.44
CA ARG A 182 6.66 -27.27 5.75
C ARG A 182 7.44 -25.96 5.79
N ALA A 183 7.11 -25.02 4.91
CA ALA A 183 7.59 -23.64 5.01
C ALA A 183 6.49 -22.71 5.55
N GLU A 184 6.92 -21.61 6.15
CA GLU A 184 6.09 -20.44 6.38
C GLU A 184 5.70 -19.81 5.04
N LEU A 185 4.57 -19.11 5.00
CA LEU A 185 4.20 -18.26 3.88
C LEU A 185 5.26 -17.16 3.70
N TRP A 186 5.81 -17.06 2.49
CA TRP A 186 6.74 -16.01 2.12
C TRP A 186 6.08 -14.64 2.23
N ARG A 187 6.79 -13.71 2.85
CA ARG A 187 6.34 -12.34 3.07
C ARG A 187 7.52 -11.40 2.93
N THR A 188 7.30 -10.25 2.30
CA THR A 188 8.21 -9.11 2.36
C THR A 188 7.69 -8.05 3.31
N ARG A 189 8.52 -7.61 4.26
CA ARG A 189 8.13 -6.78 5.41
C ARG A 189 8.72 -5.38 5.28
N LEU A 190 7.91 -4.35 5.53
CA LEU A 190 8.37 -2.98 5.57
C LEU A 190 9.34 -2.79 6.75
N THR A 191 10.50 -2.23 6.44
CA THR A 191 11.57 -1.82 7.34
C THR A 191 12.04 -0.41 6.97
N VAL A 192 12.99 0.15 7.72
CA VAL A 192 13.57 1.47 7.45
C VAL A 192 15.00 1.30 6.99
N ARG A 193 15.37 1.95 5.88
CA ARG A 193 16.76 2.11 5.45
C ARG A 193 17.35 3.33 6.15
N ARG A 194 18.46 3.15 6.86
CA ARG A 194 19.26 4.23 7.42
C ARG A 194 20.20 4.82 6.37
N ASP A 195 20.75 5.99 6.68
CA ASP A 195 21.66 6.72 5.77
C ASP A 195 22.95 5.93 5.46
N ASP A 196 23.35 5.01 6.34
CA ASP A 196 24.48 4.09 6.14
C ASP A 196 24.13 2.84 5.29
N GLY A 197 22.89 2.76 4.79
CA GLY A 197 22.37 1.66 3.98
C GLY A 197 21.81 0.48 4.78
N THR A 198 22.04 0.42 6.10
CA THR A 198 21.55 -0.66 6.95
C THR A 198 20.04 -0.61 7.16
N LEU A 199 19.42 -1.76 7.44
CA LEU A 199 17.99 -1.86 7.72
C LEU A 199 17.72 -1.78 9.24
N ASP A 200 16.61 -1.13 9.60
CA ASP A 200 16.16 -0.91 10.97
C ASP A 200 14.68 -1.25 11.16
N ASP A 201 14.41 -2.40 11.77
CA ASP A 201 13.05 -2.78 12.15
C ASP A 201 12.57 -2.07 13.44
N ALA A 202 13.46 -1.40 14.18
CA ALA A 202 13.12 -0.75 15.45
C ALA A 202 12.76 0.74 15.29
N ASP A 203 13.04 1.35 14.14
CA ASP A 203 12.76 2.77 13.89
C ASP A 203 11.27 3.02 13.57
N ALA A 204 10.45 3.00 14.61
CA ALA A 204 9.01 3.24 14.49
C ALA A 204 8.65 4.67 14.04
N GLY A 205 9.57 5.64 14.17
CA GLY A 205 9.35 7.03 13.78
C GLY A 205 9.47 7.22 12.26
N ARG A 206 10.36 6.47 11.61
CA ARG A 206 10.52 6.47 10.15
C ARG A 206 9.80 5.33 9.43
N ARG A 207 9.37 4.29 10.16
CA ARG A 207 8.52 3.21 9.59
C ARG A 207 7.09 3.68 9.44
N ILE A 208 6.83 4.36 8.33
CA ILE A 208 5.57 5.06 8.04
C ILE A 208 5.06 4.73 6.64
N VAL A 209 3.76 4.95 6.44
CA VAL A 209 3.16 5.08 5.10
C VAL A 209 2.33 6.35 5.06
N ARG A 210 2.17 6.93 3.86
CA ARG A 210 1.20 8.00 3.61
C ARG A 210 0.07 7.45 2.75
N ALA A 211 -1.17 7.82 3.05
CA ALA A 211 -2.28 7.56 2.14
C ALA A 211 -2.28 8.64 1.06
N LEU A 212 -2.15 8.21 -0.19
CA LEU A 212 -1.94 9.09 -1.33
C LEU A 212 -3.22 9.29 -2.13
N TRP A 213 -4.02 8.23 -2.24
CA TRP A 213 -5.19 8.24 -3.10
C TRP A 213 -6.36 7.41 -2.54
N ASN A 214 -7.57 7.92 -2.79
CA ASN A 214 -8.82 7.20 -2.53
C ASN A 214 -9.42 6.79 -3.88
N ARG A 215 -9.46 5.48 -4.15
CA ARG A 215 -9.96 4.93 -5.42
C ARG A 215 -11.47 5.01 -5.58
N ASP A 216 -12.21 5.41 -4.54
CA ASP A 216 -13.63 5.78 -4.69
C ASP A 216 -13.83 6.87 -5.77
N GLN A 217 -12.78 7.67 -6.06
CA GLN A 217 -12.77 8.67 -7.13
C GLN A 217 -12.61 8.08 -8.54
N ASP A 218 -11.95 6.92 -8.66
CA ASP A 218 -11.77 6.21 -9.94
C ASP A 218 -12.96 5.33 -10.25
N GLN A 219 -13.47 4.66 -9.21
CA GLN A 219 -14.53 3.69 -9.27
C GLN A 219 -15.34 3.75 -7.97
N ALA A 220 -16.66 3.90 -8.09
CA ALA A 220 -17.53 3.86 -6.93
C ALA A 220 -17.28 2.57 -6.11
N PRO A 221 -17.20 2.66 -4.78
CA PRO A 221 -17.02 1.49 -3.93
C PRO A 221 -18.18 0.50 -4.13
N ALA A 222 -17.92 -0.78 -3.86
CA ALA A 222 -18.97 -1.79 -3.90
C ALA A 222 -20.12 -1.43 -2.94
N ASP A 223 -21.32 -1.26 -3.51
CA ASP A 223 -22.58 -1.03 -2.79
C ASP A 223 -23.15 -2.39 -2.36
N PHE A 224 -22.70 -2.93 -1.23
CA PHE A 224 -23.14 -4.25 -0.76
C PHE A 224 -24.57 -4.19 -0.21
N ILE A 225 -24.96 -3.05 0.35
CA ILE A 225 -26.30 -2.75 0.84
C ILE A 225 -26.77 -1.41 0.23
N PRO A 226 -27.69 -1.42 -0.74
CA PRO A 226 -28.14 -0.21 -1.43
C PRO A 226 -28.55 0.93 -0.48
N GLY A 227 -27.82 2.04 -0.56
CA GLY A 227 -28.07 3.25 0.22
C GLY A 227 -27.56 3.21 1.66
N SER A 228 -26.70 2.25 2.01
CA SER A 228 -26.06 2.15 3.32
C SER A 228 -24.58 2.54 3.24
N ASP A 229 -24.18 3.54 4.02
CA ASP A 229 -22.77 3.90 4.18
C ASP A 229 -22.07 3.08 5.30
N ASP A 230 -22.79 2.17 5.95
CA ASP A 230 -22.34 1.36 7.10
C ASP A 230 -22.14 -0.13 6.75
N ASP A 231 -22.05 -0.45 5.46
CA ASP A 231 -21.95 -1.83 4.97
C ASP A 231 -20.51 -2.34 4.81
N GLN A 232 -19.50 -1.49 5.09
CA GLN A 232 -18.07 -1.83 5.10
C GLN A 232 -17.37 -1.26 6.35
N PRO A 233 -16.17 -1.78 6.71
CA PRO A 233 -15.41 -1.29 7.87
C PRO A 233 -14.91 0.16 7.74
N LEU A 234 -14.66 0.62 6.52
CA LEU A 234 -14.36 2.03 6.21
C LEU A 234 -15.41 2.58 5.27
N LYS A 235 -15.92 3.77 5.60
CA LYS A 235 -16.85 4.52 4.75
C LYS A 235 -16.09 5.30 3.67
N PRO A 236 -16.75 5.71 2.58
CA PRO A 236 -16.15 6.62 1.61
C PRO A 236 -15.59 7.90 2.25
N PHE A 237 -16.30 8.44 3.24
CA PHE A 237 -15.83 9.60 4.01
C PHE A 237 -14.52 9.32 4.78
N ASP A 238 -14.36 8.12 5.34
CA ASP A 238 -13.16 7.76 6.11
C ASP A 238 -11.94 7.70 5.20
N ARG A 239 -12.05 7.04 4.04
CA ARG A 239 -10.96 6.98 3.07
C ARG A 239 -10.55 8.38 2.60
N TYR A 240 -11.53 9.24 2.31
CA TYR A 240 -11.27 10.63 1.97
C TYR A 240 -10.52 11.37 3.09
N ALA A 241 -11.00 11.26 4.34
CA ALA A 241 -10.39 11.93 5.48
C ALA A 241 -8.97 11.42 5.75
N ILE A 242 -8.73 10.11 5.67
CA ILE A 242 -7.41 9.51 5.86
C ILE A 242 -6.42 10.03 4.79
N VAL A 243 -6.83 10.10 3.52
CA VAL A 243 -5.98 10.67 2.47
C VAL A 243 -5.70 12.14 2.76
N ALA A 244 -6.73 12.97 2.95
CA ALA A 244 -6.61 14.40 3.18
C ALA A 244 -5.73 14.76 4.39
N GLN A 245 -5.69 13.91 5.42
CA GLN A 245 -4.96 14.17 6.65
C GLN A 245 -3.59 13.48 6.75
N THR A 246 -3.14 12.74 5.73
CA THR A 246 -1.85 12.01 5.76
C THR A 246 -0.96 12.23 4.53
N HIS A 247 -1.52 12.63 3.38
CA HIS A 247 -0.70 12.90 2.19
C HIS A 247 0.31 14.02 2.47
N GLY A 248 1.53 13.91 1.95
CA GLY A 248 2.62 14.84 2.21
C GLY A 248 2.58 16.12 1.38
N GLY A 249 1.43 16.47 0.82
CA GLY A 249 1.31 17.56 -0.15
C GLY A 249 1.06 18.94 0.45
N ILE A 250 0.76 19.00 1.75
CA ILE A 250 0.49 20.24 2.48
C ILE A 250 1.28 20.28 3.80
N PRO A 251 1.76 21.47 4.25
CA PRO A 251 2.58 21.59 5.44
C PRO A 251 1.92 21.06 6.73
N GLU A 252 0.61 21.16 6.84
CA GLU A 252 -0.16 20.69 8.01
C GLU A 252 -0.06 19.17 8.24
N ASN A 253 0.30 18.42 7.18
CA ASN A 253 0.41 16.97 7.23
C ASN A 253 1.85 16.46 7.44
N ALA A 254 2.82 17.35 7.67
CA ALA A 254 4.23 16.98 7.81
C ALA A 254 4.44 15.87 8.85
N ASP A 255 3.82 16.02 10.03
CA ASP A 255 3.93 15.11 11.18
C ASP A 255 2.78 14.08 11.28
N THR A 256 1.94 13.95 10.25
CA THR A 256 0.75 13.09 10.30
C THR A 256 0.75 11.86 9.37
N PRO A 257 1.87 11.22 9.02
CA PRO A 257 1.81 9.95 8.27
C PRO A 257 1.20 8.83 9.12
N LEU A 258 0.75 7.73 8.51
CA LEU A 258 0.34 6.56 9.29
C LEU A 258 1.58 5.87 9.87
N LEU A 259 1.63 5.74 11.20
CA LEU A 259 2.69 5.02 11.89
C LEU A 259 2.48 3.51 11.75
N VAL A 260 3.47 2.79 11.24
CA VAL A 260 3.35 1.37 10.91
C VAL A 260 4.03 0.53 12.00
N ALA A 261 3.23 -0.24 12.75
CA ALA A 261 3.74 -1.26 13.65
C ALA A 261 4.18 -2.51 12.87
N ASN A 262 3.44 -2.85 11.82
CA ASN A 262 3.75 -3.95 10.90
C ASN A 262 3.14 -3.66 9.53
N LEU A 263 3.88 -3.94 8.46
CA LEU A 263 3.35 -4.08 7.10
C LEU A 263 4.13 -5.22 6.43
N ALA A 264 3.44 -6.20 5.89
CA ALA A 264 4.03 -7.26 5.09
C ALA A 264 3.13 -7.63 3.92
N LEU A 265 3.72 -7.86 2.74
CA LEU A 265 2.99 -8.25 1.53
C LEU A 265 3.27 -9.72 1.19
N SER A 266 2.29 -10.40 0.62
CA SER A 266 2.40 -11.79 0.17
C SER A 266 1.48 -12.07 -1.02
N SER A 267 1.63 -13.24 -1.65
CA SER A 267 0.71 -13.67 -2.71
C SER A 267 -0.71 -13.97 -2.22
N LEU A 268 -0.94 -14.06 -0.90
CA LEU A 268 -2.26 -14.28 -0.30
C LEU A 268 -2.86 -13.03 0.35
N GLY A 269 -2.21 -11.86 0.20
CA GLY A 269 -2.68 -10.59 0.76
C GLY A 269 -1.76 -10.02 1.84
N ALA A 270 -2.04 -8.78 2.23
CA ALA A 270 -1.20 -8.01 3.14
C ALA A 270 -1.50 -8.31 4.62
N TRP A 271 -0.49 -8.08 5.45
CA TRP A 271 -0.57 -8.09 6.90
C TRP A 271 -0.16 -6.72 7.38
N PHE A 272 -1.04 -5.96 8.02
CA PHE A 272 -0.67 -4.63 8.50
C PHE A 272 -1.31 -4.26 9.84
N ASP A 273 -0.64 -3.38 10.58
CA ASP A 273 -1.15 -2.66 11.75
C ASP A 273 -0.56 -1.25 11.69
N TRP A 274 -1.41 -0.28 11.43
CA TRP A 274 -1.04 1.13 11.46
C TRP A 274 -2.08 1.98 12.15
N ARG A 275 -1.64 3.18 12.54
CA ARG A 275 -2.49 4.13 13.25
C ARG A 275 -2.03 5.56 13.01
N GLN A 276 -2.95 6.49 13.24
CA GLN A 276 -2.65 7.90 13.45
C GLN A 276 -3.73 8.55 14.32
N THR A 277 -3.32 9.57 15.06
CA THR A 277 -4.17 10.44 15.88
C THR A 277 -3.92 11.88 15.43
N TRP A 278 -4.97 12.68 15.30
CA TRP A 278 -4.86 14.05 14.83
C TRP A 278 -5.35 15.05 15.87
N GLU A 279 -4.76 16.25 15.80
CA GLU A 279 -5.13 17.39 16.62
C GLU A 279 -6.57 17.87 16.38
N PHE A 280 -7.05 18.72 17.28
CA PHE A 280 -8.38 19.32 17.19
C PHE A 280 -8.51 20.19 15.91
N GLY A 281 -9.58 19.98 15.13
CA GLY A 281 -9.84 20.65 13.84
C GLY A 281 -10.03 19.69 12.65
N GLN A 282 -9.42 18.50 12.69
CA GLN A 282 -9.47 17.51 11.60
C GLN A 282 -10.76 16.68 11.48
N SER A 283 -11.07 16.14 10.29
CA SER A 283 -12.29 15.37 9.99
C SER A 283 -12.44 14.10 10.83
N ILE A 284 -11.35 13.36 11.01
CA ILE A 284 -11.24 12.22 11.92
C ILE A 284 -10.19 12.51 13.00
N ALA A 285 -10.48 12.11 14.24
CA ALA A 285 -9.61 12.34 15.39
C ALA A 285 -8.62 11.21 15.63
N ASP A 286 -9.01 9.97 15.32
CA ASP A 286 -8.15 8.79 15.48
C ASP A 286 -8.52 7.70 14.47
N TYR A 287 -7.50 7.01 13.97
CA TYR A 287 -7.62 5.89 13.06
C TYR A 287 -6.64 4.78 13.47
N ARG A 288 -7.13 3.54 13.51
CA ARG A 288 -6.29 2.33 13.56
C ARG A 288 -6.89 1.25 12.69
N HIS A 289 -6.03 0.53 11.99
CA HIS A 289 -6.45 -0.58 11.15
C HIS A 289 -5.45 -1.73 11.25
N GLN A 290 -5.97 -2.93 11.54
CA GLN A 290 -5.24 -4.18 11.51
C GLN A 290 -5.88 -5.14 10.50
N ALA A 291 -5.05 -5.71 9.63
CA ALA A 291 -5.46 -6.75 8.70
C ALA A 291 -4.45 -7.90 8.68
N PHE A 292 -4.97 -9.10 8.40
CA PHE A 292 -4.24 -10.35 8.39
C PHE A 292 -4.56 -11.10 7.10
N MET A 293 -3.58 -11.29 6.22
CA MET A 293 -3.77 -11.95 4.92
C MET A 293 -4.89 -11.28 4.09
N GLY A 294 -4.85 -9.95 4.03
CA GLY A 294 -5.79 -9.12 3.28
C GLY A 294 -7.18 -8.97 3.89
N ARG A 295 -7.42 -9.50 5.09
CA ARG A 295 -8.73 -9.44 5.76
C ARG A 295 -8.68 -8.61 7.03
N ASP A 296 -9.74 -7.87 7.28
CA ASP A 296 -9.86 -7.00 8.44
C ASP A 296 -9.94 -7.81 9.74
N GLY A 297 -9.05 -7.48 10.68
CA GLY A 297 -9.10 -8.00 12.05
C GLY A 297 -9.58 -6.96 13.06
N TYR A 298 -9.25 -5.68 12.82
CA TYR A 298 -9.66 -4.58 13.67
C TYR A 298 -9.66 -3.26 12.89
N VAL A 299 -10.77 -2.54 12.91
CA VAL A 299 -10.86 -1.18 12.35
C VAL A 299 -11.47 -0.27 13.41
N ARG A 300 -10.81 0.86 13.65
CA ARG A 300 -11.32 1.93 14.50
C ARG A 300 -11.18 3.25 13.77
N VAL A 301 -12.29 3.94 13.63
CA VAL A 301 -12.35 5.35 13.22
C VAL A 301 -13.06 6.11 14.32
N VAL A 302 -12.44 7.18 14.82
CA VAL A 302 -13.03 8.05 15.82
C VAL A 302 -13.38 9.38 15.16
N TYR A 303 -14.68 9.62 15.03
CA TYR A 303 -15.21 10.89 14.58
C TYR A 303 -15.31 11.88 15.73
N ARG A 304 -15.26 13.17 15.41
CA ARG A 304 -15.74 14.18 16.35
C ARG A 304 -17.24 14.39 16.17
N LEU A 305 -17.94 14.54 17.29
CA LEU A 305 -19.29 15.08 17.29
C LEU A 305 -19.22 16.57 16.95
N PHE A 306 -19.75 16.97 15.80
CA PHE A 306 -20.14 18.35 15.60
C PHE A 306 -21.34 18.62 16.51
N SER A 307 -21.12 19.25 17.66
CA SER A 307 -22.21 20.03 18.26
C SER A 307 -22.44 21.20 17.31
N SER A 308 -23.50 21.14 16.50
CA SER A 308 -24.07 22.39 16.03
C SER A 308 -24.51 23.11 17.30
N SER A 309 -23.83 24.19 17.64
CA SER A 309 -24.44 25.25 18.41
C SER A 309 -25.55 25.79 17.53
N ALA A 310 -26.71 25.12 17.53
CA ALA A 310 -27.95 25.78 17.23
C ALA A 310 -28.04 26.88 18.29
N SER A 311 -27.70 28.11 17.89
CA SER A 311 -28.03 29.29 18.66
C SER A 311 -29.52 29.22 18.93
N ILE A 312 -29.90 28.75 20.12
CA ILE A 312 -31.24 28.96 20.65
C ILE A 312 -31.29 30.47 20.87
N THR A 313 -31.72 31.19 19.84
CA THR A 313 -32.24 32.53 19.98
C THR A 313 -33.40 32.40 20.95
N ARG A 314 -33.15 32.70 22.23
CA ARG A 314 -34.22 32.90 23.21
C ARG A 314 -35.11 33.99 22.63
N MET A 315 -36.32 33.62 22.20
CA MET A 315 -37.38 34.59 22.00
C MET A 315 -37.56 35.36 23.31
N PRO A 316 -37.55 36.70 23.30
CA PRO A 316 -37.91 37.46 24.48
C PRO A 316 -39.41 37.24 24.76
N LEU A 317 -39.71 36.71 25.94
CA LEU A 317 -41.06 36.75 26.50
C LEU A 317 -41.42 38.23 26.74
N GLY A 318 -42.20 38.81 25.82
CA GLY A 318 -42.85 40.10 26.01
C GLY A 318 -44.03 39.99 26.99
N PRO A 319 -44.34 41.04 27.76
CA PRO A 319 -45.17 40.95 28.95
C PRO A 319 -46.65 40.70 28.64
N ARG A 320 -47.27 39.82 29.43
CA ARG A 320 -48.73 39.73 29.51
C ARG A 320 -49.27 41.05 30.07
N ARG A 321 -50.14 41.71 29.32
CA ARG A 321 -51.20 42.59 29.82
C ARG A 321 -52.48 42.27 29.04
#